data_AF-A0A538CF10-F1
#
_entry.id   AF-A0A538CF10-F1
#
_cell.length_a   1.000
_cell.length_b   1.000
_cell.length_c   1.000
_cell.angle_alpha   90.00
_cell.angle_beta   90.00
_cell.angle_gamma   90.00
#
_symmetry.space_group_name_H-M   'P 1'
#
loop_
_entity.id
_entity.type
_entity.pdbx_description
1 polymer ?
#
loop_
_entity_poly.entity_id
_entity_poly.type
_entity_poly.pdbx_seq_one_letter_code
_entity_poly.pdbx_strand_id
1 'polypeptide(L)'
;MPKTLVIAEKPSVGRDLARVLPGPFEKKSGSGERQERWLEGPDHIISWAVGHLVQLAGPDEYDDKYKKWRMADLPIVPSKFKLVVRDERSQKQMTVVKQLMKRDD
;
A
#
# COMPACT_ATOMS: atom_id res chain seq x y z
N MET A 1 8.39 8.64 -22.39
CA MET A 1 9.66 8.21 -21.76
C MET A 1 9.28 7.49 -20.49
N PRO A 2 10.00 6.43 -20.11
CA PRO A 2 9.61 5.66 -18.94
C PRO A 2 9.74 6.49 -17.66
N LYS A 3 8.75 6.44 -16.76
CA LYS A 3 8.82 7.09 -15.44
C LYS A 3 9.23 6.10 -14.37
N THR A 4 10.01 6.57 -13.41
CA THR A 4 10.37 5.76 -12.24
C THR A 4 9.34 5.94 -11.13
N LEU A 5 8.68 4.86 -10.70
CA LEU A 5 7.81 4.85 -9.53
C LEU A 5 8.63 4.66 -8.24
N VAL A 6 8.59 5.65 -7.37
CA VAL A 6 9.19 5.63 -6.04
C VAL A 6 8.09 5.46 -4.98
N ILE A 7 8.19 4.44 -4.13
CA ILE A 7 7.22 4.16 -3.06
C ILE A 7 7.91 4.38 -1.71
N ALA A 8 7.56 5.47 -1.03
CA ALA A 8 8.03 5.77 0.32
C ALA A 8 7.18 5.11 1.42
N GLU A 9 7.64 5.07 2.67
CA GLU A 9 6.87 4.45 3.77
C GLU A 9 5.68 5.29 4.25
N LYS A 10 5.77 6.61 4.11
CA LYS A 10 4.75 7.56 4.58
C LYS A 10 4.74 8.85 3.76
N PRO A 11 3.64 9.62 3.76
CA PRO A 11 3.51 10.82 2.93
C PRO A 11 4.60 11.87 3.15
N SER A 12 5.08 12.05 4.39
CA SER A 12 6.12 13.04 4.68
C SER A 12 7.43 12.73 3.93
N VAL A 13 7.82 11.45 3.88
CA VAL A 13 9.05 11.01 3.18
C VAL A 13 8.89 11.21 1.67
N GLY A 14 7.70 10.91 1.12
CA GLY A 14 7.43 11.18 -0.30
C GLY A 14 7.56 12.66 -0.67
N ARG A 15 7.11 13.57 0.20
CA ARG A 15 7.27 15.02 -0.02
C ARG A 15 8.71 15.47 0.09
N ASP A 16 9.48 14.90 1.01
CA ASP A 16 10.91 15.21 1.13
C ASP A 16 11.69 14.79 -0.11
N LEU A 17 11.36 13.62 -0.69
CA LEU A 17 11.91 13.17 -1.97
C LEU A 17 11.56 14.13 -3.12
N ALA A 18 10.31 14.59 -3.20
CA ALA A 18 9.89 15.52 -4.24
C ALA A 18 10.59 16.90 -4.18
N ARG A 19 11.12 17.29 -3.02
CA ARG A 19 11.88 18.55 -2.87
C ARG A 19 13.28 18.49 -3.44
N VAL A 20 13.87 17.30 -3.53
CA VAL A 20 15.26 17.11 -3.96
C VAL A 20 15.38 16.52 -5.36
N LEU A 21 14.35 15.82 -5.84
CA LEU A 21 14.31 15.27 -7.19
C LEU A 21 13.97 16.35 -8.23
N PRO A 22 14.41 16.20 -9.50
CA PRO A 22 14.06 17.10 -10.58
C PRO A 22 12.54 17.23 -10.75
N GLY A 23 12.04 18.45 -10.61
CA GLY A 23 10.62 18.81 -10.72
C GLY A 23 10.24 19.44 -12.07
N PRO A 24 9.04 20.05 -12.16
CA PRO A 24 8.06 20.26 -11.10
C PRO A 24 7.27 18.98 -10.76
N PHE A 25 6.77 18.89 -9.51
CA PHE A 25 5.88 17.80 -9.07
C PHE A 25 4.46 18.32 -8.85
N GLU A 26 3.50 17.67 -9.48
CA GLU A 26 2.08 17.91 -9.28
C GLU A 26 1.49 16.97 -8.23
N LYS A 27 0.64 17.52 -7.36
CA LYS A 27 -0.13 16.71 -6.41
C LYS A 27 -1.28 16.02 -7.12
N LYS A 28 -1.39 14.71 -6.93
CA LYS A 28 -2.46 13.92 -7.50
C LYS A 28 -3.20 13.14 -6.41
N SER A 29 -4.49 12.95 -6.62
CA SER A 29 -5.39 12.27 -5.71
C SER A 29 -6.04 11.07 -6.40
N GLY A 30 -6.55 10.12 -5.61
CA GLY A 30 -7.39 9.05 -6.15
C GLY A 30 -8.72 9.60 -6.69
N SER A 31 -9.39 8.84 -7.58
CA SER A 31 -10.68 9.24 -8.16
C SER A 31 -11.71 9.57 -7.07
N GLY A 32 -12.19 10.82 -7.07
CA GLY A 32 -13.19 11.30 -6.10
C GLY A 32 -12.63 11.63 -4.71
N GLU A 33 -11.31 11.53 -4.49
CA GLU A 33 -10.70 11.83 -3.20
C GLU A 33 -10.07 13.23 -3.17
N ARG A 34 -10.20 13.92 -2.03
CA ARG A 34 -9.52 15.21 -1.79
C ARG A 34 -8.08 15.05 -1.31
N GLN A 35 -7.75 13.89 -0.76
CA GLN A 35 -6.44 13.63 -0.18
C GLN A 35 -5.43 13.28 -1.28
N GLU A 36 -4.27 13.94 -1.24
CA GLU A 36 -3.16 13.59 -2.13
C GLU A 36 -2.68 12.15 -1.85
N ARG A 37 -2.33 11.43 -2.93
CA ARG A 37 -1.96 10.01 -2.91
C ARG A 37 -0.62 9.72 -3.58
N TRP A 38 -0.22 10.58 -4.53
CA TRP A 38 1.11 10.59 -5.12
C TRP A 38 1.45 12.00 -5.63
N LEU A 39 2.72 12.17 -5.97
CA LEU A 39 3.29 13.33 -6.63
C LEU A 39 3.80 12.89 -7.98
N GLU A 40 3.53 13.66 -9.02
CA GLU A 40 3.90 13.31 -10.38
C GLU A 40 4.79 14.39 -10.99
N GLY A 41 6.00 13.99 -11.36
CA GLY A 41 6.96 14.81 -12.07
C GLY A 41 7.19 14.34 -13.51
N PRO A 42 8.17 14.94 -14.19
CA PRO A 42 8.51 14.57 -15.57
C PRO A 42 9.00 13.13 -15.66
N ASP A 43 9.99 12.76 -14.82
CA ASP A 43 10.66 11.45 -14.88
C ASP A 43 10.33 10.54 -13.69
N HIS A 44 9.64 11.06 -12.66
CA HIS A 44 9.38 10.36 -11.41
C HIS A 44 7.91 10.44 -11.01
N ILE A 45 7.38 9.33 -10.51
CA ILE A 45 6.11 9.26 -9.80
C ILE A 45 6.45 8.88 -8.36
N ILE A 46 6.11 9.72 -7.39
CA ILE A 46 6.41 9.47 -5.97
C ILE A 46 5.10 9.19 -5.24
N SER A 47 4.89 7.94 -4.83
CA SER A 47 3.80 7.56 -3.94
C SER A 47 4.36 7.09 -2.59
N TRP A 48 3.47 6.61 -1.74
CA TRP A 48 3.81 6.15 -0.40
C TRP A 48 2.87 5.08 0.10
N ALA A 49 3.33 4.34 1.09
CA ALA A 49 2.52 3.57 2.00
C ALA A 49 1.95 4.48 3.12
N VAL A 50 1.21 3.87 4.05
CA VAL A 50 0.67 4.53 5.26
C VAL A 50 1.02 3.70 6.49
N GLY A 51 2.32 3.48 6.67
CA GLY A 51 2.82 2.32 7.42
C GLY A 51 2.63 1.05 6.60
N HIS A 52 2.61 -0.11 7.27
CA HIS A 52 2.28 -1.38 6.61
C HIS A 52 0.90 -1.34 5.93
N LEU A 53 0.87 -1.60 4.61
CA LEU A 53 -0.38 -1.70 3.85
C LEU A 53 -1.09 -3.05 4.04
N VAL A 54 -0.33 -4.06 4.45
CA VAL A 54 -0.80 -5.42 4.67
C VAL A 54 -0.37 -5.91 6.05
N GLN A 55 -1.09 -6.89 6.57
CA GLN A 55 -0.79 -7.58 7.82
C GLN A 55 -0.96 -9.09 7.63
N LEU A 56 -0.51 -9.87 8.60
CA LEU A 56 -0.80 -11.30 8.62
C LEU A 56 -2.32 -11.52 8.71
N ALA A 57 -2.81 -12.50 7.95
CA ALA A 57 -4.19 -12.93 8.03
C ALA A 57 -4.50 -13.52 9.42
N GLY A 58 -5.71 -13.30 9.91
CA GLY A 58 -6.19 -13.93 11.14
C GLY A 58 -6.35 -15.45 10.98
N PRO A 59 -6.43 -16.22 12.08
CA PRO A 59 -6.64 -17.67 12.01
C PRO A 59 -7.86 -18.08 11.16
N ASP A 60 -8.94 -17.32 11.24
CA ASP A 60 -10.18 -17.53 10.50
C ASP A 60 -10.04 -17.41 8.97
N GLU A 61 -9.03 -16.69 8.49
CA GLU A 61 -8.69 -16.61 7.07
C GLU A 61 -8.01 -17.89 6.53
N TYR A 62 -7.59 -18.78 7.42
CA TYR A 62 -7.00 -20.08 7.06
C TYR A 62 -8.03 -21.20 7.09
N ASP A 63 -8.94 -21.20 8.06
CA ASP A 63 -10.02 -22.18 8.22
C ASP A 63 -11.15 -21.57 9.07
N ASP A 64 -12.40 -21.67 8.59
CA ASP A 64 -13.58 -21.17 9.29
C ASP A 64 -13.73 -21.73 10.71
N LYS A 65 -13.20 -22.94 10.98
CA LYS A 65 -13.23 -23.52 12.32
C LYS A 65 -12.47 -22.68 13.34
N TYR A 66 -11.44 -21.94 12.92
CA TYR A 66 -10.62 -21.08 13.78
C TYR A 66 -11.30 -19.77 14.17
N LYS A 67 -12.51 -19.48 13.65
CA LYS A 67 -13.36 -18.39 14.17
C LYS A 67 -13.70 -18.58 15.65
N LYS A 68 -13.69 -19.81 16.15
CA LYS A 68 -13.88 -20.13 17.57
C LYS A 68 -12.61 -20.73 18.14
N TRP A 69 -12.12 -20.16 19.24
CA TRP A 69 -10.90 -20.63 19.89
C TRP A 69 -11.15 -21.91 20.67
N ARG A 70 -10.32 -22.94 20.42
CA ARG A 70 -10.37 -24.23 21.10
C ARG A 70 -8.96 -24.71 21.38
N MET A 71 -8.73 -25.28 22.57
CA MET A 71 -7.41 -25.81 22.93
C MET A 71 -6.93 -26.92 21.98
N ALA A 72 -7.84 -27.74 21.46
CA ALA A 72 -7.53 -28.83 20.54
C ALA A 72 -7.03 -28.37 19.16
N ASP A 73 -7.31 -27.12 18.80
CA ASP A 73 -6.89 -26.53 17.52
C ASP A 73 -5.52 -25.83 17.63
N LEU A 74 -4.96 -25.73 18.85
CA LEU A 74 -3.70 -25.05 19.11
C LEU A 74 -2.51 -26.03 19.13
N PRO A 75 -1.32 -25.61 18.65
CA PRO A 75 -1.05 -24.31 18.03
C PRO A 75 -1.52 -24.24 16.56
N ILE A 76 -2.00 -23.08 16.13
CA ILE A 76 -2.35 -22.84 14.73
C ILE A 76 -1.08 -22.36 14.01
N VAL A 77 -0.51 -23.22 13.17
CA VAL A 77 0.69 -22.92 12.38
C VAL A 77 0.38 -23.16 10.89
N PRO A 78 0.09 -22.10 10.12
CA PRO A 78 -0.19 -22.23 8.69
C PRO A 78 1.05 -22.74 7.93
N SER A 79 0.83 -23.58 6.92
CA SER A 79 1.89 -24.01 6.00
C SER A 79 2.46 -22.85 5.17
N LYS A 80 1.64 -21.82 4.92
CA LYS A 80 2.03 -20.57 4.28
C LYS A 80 1.28 -19.42 4.92
N PHE A 81 2.01 -18.38 5.32
CA PHE A 81 1.39 -17.15 5.84
C PHE A 81 0.67 -16.40 4.71
N LYS A 82 -0.60 -16.06 4.97
CA LYS A 82 -1.39 -15.18 4.11
C LYS A 82 -1.26 -13.74 4.58
N LEU A 83 -1.28 -12.81 3.63
CA LEU A 83 -1.31 -11.38 3.89
C LEU A 83 -2.68 -10.83 3.49
N VAL A 84 -3.27 -10.02 4.36
CA VAL A 84 -4.52 -9.29 4.12
C VAL A 84 -4.26 -7.80 4.21
N VAL A 85 -5.10 -6.99 3.57
CA VAL A 85 -4.98 -5.52 3.66
C VAL A 85 -5.34 -5.08 5.07
N ARG A 86 -4.52 -4.20 5.65
CA ARG A 86 -4.57 -3.86 7.08
C ARG A 86 -5.89 -3.20 7.50
N ASP A 87 -6.33 -2.21 6.73
CA ASP A 87 -7.50 -1.39 7.02
C ASP A 87 -7.99 -0.68 5.75
N GLU A 88 -9.13 0.01 5.82
CA GLU A 88 -9.72 0.75 4.68
C GLU A 88 -8.77 1.83 4.13
N ARG A 89 -8.01 2.50 4.99
CA ARG A 89 -7.03 3.52 4.59
C ARG A 89 -5.92 2.91 3.74
N SER A 90 -5.44 1.73 4.16
CA SER A 90 -4.43 0.94 3.47
C SER A 90 -4.97 0.38 2.16
N GLN A 91 -6.25 -0.01 2.12
CA GLN A 91 -6.94 -0.45 0.90
C GLN A 91 -6.98 0.66 -0.16
N LYS A 92 -7.34 1.89 0.24
CA LYS A 92 -7.33 3.05 -0.66
C LYS A 92 -5.94 3.31 -1.23
N GLN A 93 -4.92 3.33 -0.36
CA GLN A 93 -3.54 3.57 -0.80
C GLN A 93 -2.99 2.42 -1.67
N MET A 94 -3.27 1.17 -1.30
CA MET A 94 -2.87 -0.03 -2.06
C MET A 94 -3.49 -0.03 -3.47
N THR A 95 -4.76 0.41 -3.60
CA THR A 95 -5.41 0.56 -4.90
C THR A 95 -4.65 1.55 -5.79
N VAL A 96 -4.28 2.71 -5.24
CA VAL A 96 -3.49 3.71 -5.97
C VAL A 96 -2.12 3.15 -6.36
N VAL A 97 -1.37 2.57 -5.42
CA VAL A 97 -0.04 2.02 -5.71
C VAL A 97 -0.11 0.94 -6.79
N LYS A 98 -1.09 0.03 -6.73
CA LYS A 98 -1.32 -0.99 -7.76
C LYS A 98 -1.66 -0.38 -9.11
N GLN A 99 -2.42 0.70 -9.15
CA GLN A 99 -2.73 1.40 -10.40
C GLN A 99 -1.46 2.04 -10.98
N LEU A 100 -0.65 2.71 -10.16
CA LEU A 100 0.60 3.32 -10.60
C LEU A 100 1.60 2.29 -11.12
N MET A 101 1.72 1.13 -10.46
CA MET A 101 2.59 0.03 -10.90
C MET A 101 2.19 -0.60 -12.24
N LYS A 102 0.94 -0.39 -12.69
CA LYS A 102 0.41 -0.94 -13.93
C LYS A 102 0.38 0.08 -15.07
N ARG A 103 0.92 1.28 -14.85
CA ARG A 103 1.06 2.28 -15.91
C ARG A 103 2.08 1.78 -16.94
N ASP A 104 1.80 2.09 -18.21
CA ASP A 104 2.66 1.70 -19.34
C ASP A 104 3.81 2.70 -19.59
N ASP A 105 3.75 3.87 -18.94
CA ASP A 105 4.81 4.88 -18.92
C ASP A 105 5.72 4.71 -17.69
#